data_AF-A0A523T5J7-F1
#
_entry.id   AF-A0A523T5J7-F1
#
_cell.length_a   1.000
_cell.length_b   1.000
_cell.length_c   1.000
_cell.angle_alpha   90.00
_cell.angle_beta   90.00
_cell.angle_gamma   90.00
#
_symmetry.space_group_name_H-M   'P 1'
#
loop_
_entity.id
_entity.type
_entity.pdbx_description
1 polymer ?
#
loop_
_entity_poly.entity_id
_entity_poly.type
_entity_poly.pdbx_seq_one_letter_code
_entity_poly.pdbx_strand_id
1 'polypeptide(L)'
;MATALSHYLESIRDNLRLDLSTEREVITELEAHIEDRLQELKEAGLSEEEAASTCVGLLGSAKLVAGRIYEAHSQGSWRQALLASMPHLLFALLFALNWWRGIGWLLVTLALVLGMAVYGWWRGKPTWLFPWLGYSLLPVVGAGLLLLYLPRGWSWLAIIIYIPLALWLLYSIVVQTIKRDWLYSSLMLFPVPIIIGWFLAIELGGRFPGFSTQRLYQLAPWMGLSFLALGVSVAIFIRLRQRWLKVAILAVSGFLTLAMVATQAGGKLDLAAFLILIVVMFGLFLSPALVERKIRHHYKQPLA
;
A
#
# COMPACT_ATOMS: atom_id res chain seq x y z
N MET A 1 -30.05 -4.15 23.75
CA MET A 1 -29.02 -3.09 23.81
C MET A 1 -29.63 -1.78 23.36
N ALA A 2 -29.48 -0.71 24.14
CA ALA A 2 -30.05 0.60 23.82
C ALA A 2 -29.54 1.13 22.46
N THR A 3 -30.41 1.80 21.70
CA THR A 3 -30.14 2.35 20.35
C THR A 3 -28.95 3.33 20.32
N ALA A 4 -28.71 4.07 21.40
CA ALA A 4 -27.56 4.97 21.51
C ALA A 4 -26.22 4.20 21.49
N LEU A 5 -26.20 3.00 22.05
CA LEU A 5 -25.00 2.21 22.26
C LEU A 5 -24.65 1.40 21.00
N SER A 6 -25.66 0.92 20.26
CA SER A 6 -25.45 0.32 18.95
C SER A 6 -24.92 1.34 17.95
N HIS A 7 -25.46 2.56 17.95
CA HIS A 7 -24.94 3.65 17.13
C HIS A 7 -23.51 4.05 17.54
N TYR A 8 -23.18 4.02 18.83
CA TYR A 8 -21.83 4.30 19.31
C TYR A 8 -20.82 3.23 18.87
N LEU A 9 -21.12 1.94 19.05
CA LEU A 9 -20.27 0.84 18.57
C LEU A 9 -20.12 0.84 17.05
N GLU A 10 -21.18 1.15 16.32
CA GLU A 10 -21.11 1.29 14.86
C GLU A 10 -20.24 2.48 14.45
N SER A 11 -20.31 3.60 15.18
CA SER A 11 -19.40 4.74 15.00
C SER A 11 -17.95 4.35 15.30
N ILE A 12 -17.68 3.56 16.34
CA ILE A 12 -16.34 3.05 16.64
C ILE A 12 -15.87 2.15 15.51
N ARG A 13 -16.66 1.15 15.09
CA ARG A 13 -16.36 0.26 13.97
C ARG A 13 -16.07 1.01 12.67
N ASP A 14 -16.83 2.07 12.41
CA ASP A 14 -16.62 2.93 11.23
C ASP A 14 -15.29 3.69 11.27
N ASN A 15 -14.81 4.01 12.47
CA ASN A 15 -13.54 4.69 12.68
C ASN A 15 -12.38 3.70 12.94
N LEU A 16 -12.68 2.45 13.30
CA LEU A 16 -11.74 1.35 13.44
C LEU A 16 -11.26 0.97 12.03
N ARG A 17 -10.00 1.28 11.76
CA ARG A 17 -9.35 0.98 10.47
C ARG A 17 -8.36 -0.14 10.66
N LEU A 18 -8.85 -1.27 11.16
CA LEU A 18 -8.09 -2.49 11.40
C LEU A 18 -8.48 -3.56 10.37
N ASP A 19 -7.74 -4.68 10.30
CA ASP A 19 -8.19 -5.80 9.48
C ASP A 19 -9.46 -6.43 10.05
N LEU A 20 -10.30 -7.01 9.17
CA LEU A 20 -11.64 -7.51 9.54
C LEU A 20 -11.63 -8.51 10.70
N SER A 21 -10.58 -9.34 10.84
CA SER A 21 -10.45 -10.28 11.96
C SER A 21 -10.23 -9.56 13.27
N THR A 22 -9.23 -8.68 13.33
CA THR A 22 -8.93 -7.90 14.53
C THR A 22 -10.01 -6.88 14.84
N GLU A 23 -10.63 -6.26 13.82
CA GLU A 23 -11.79 -5.38 14.01
C GLU A 23 -12.92 -6.12 14.71
N ARG A 24 -13.26 -7.33 14.25
CA ARG A 24 -14.33 -8.12 14.84
C ARG A 24 -14.02 -8.53 16.27
N GLU A 25 -12.81 -9.03 16.51
CA GLU A 25 -12.34 -9.42 17.86
C GLU A 25 -12.43 -8.25 18.84
N VAL A 26 -11.88 -7.09 18.45
CA VAL A 26 -11.87 -5.89 19.27
C VAL A 26 -13.27 -5.33 19.50
N ILE A 27 -14.14 -5.33 18.48
CA ILE A 27 -15.52 -4.89 18.65
C ILE A 27 -16.29 -5.83 19.59
N THR A 28 -16.08 -7.16 19.49
CA THR A 28 -16.69 -8.12 20.41
C THR A 28 -16.17 -7.96 21.85
N GLU A 29 -14.87 -7.73 22.04
CA GLU A 29 -14.31 -7.44 23.36
C GLU A 29 -14.86 -6.13 23.94
N LEU A 30 -14.97 -5.08 23.11
CA LEU A 30 -15.52 -3.80 23.51
C LEU A 30 -17.02 -3.90 23.85
N GLU A 31 -17.78 -4.66 23.07
CA GLU A 31 -19.20 -4.92 23.31
C GLU A 31 -19.40 -5.62 24.66
N ALA A 32 -18.62 -6.67 24.94
CA ALA A 32 -18.65 -7.36 26.23
C ALA A 32 -18.32 -6.41 27.40
N HIS A 33 -17.27 -5.59 27.27
CA HIS A 33 -16.90 -4.64 28.32
C HIS A 33 -18.00 -3.58 28.56
N ILE A 34 -18.66 -3.12 27.50
CA ILE A 34 -19.74 -2.16 27.63
C ILE A 34 -20.98 -2.82 28.26
N GLU A 35 -21.27 -4.07 27.92
CA GLU A 35 -22.37 -4.83 28.51
C GLU A 35 -22.15 -5.02 30.02
N ASP A 36 -20.94 -5.40 30.44
CA ASP A 36 -20.56 -5.50 31.85
C ASP A 36 -20.77 -4.16 32.58
N ARG A 37 -20.29 -3.05 32.00
CA ARG A 37 -20.45 -1.71 32.58
C ARG A 37 -21.89 -1.24 32.63
N LEU A 38 -22.69 -1.58 31.63
CA LEU A 38 -24.12 -1.25 31.59
C LEU A 38 -24.83 -1.98 32.74
N GLN A 39 -24.50 -3.24 32.97
CA GLN A 39 -25.07 -4.05 34.04
C GLN A 39 -24.73 -3.48 35.42
N GLU A 40 -23.47 -3.10 35.65
CA GLU A 40 -23.05 -2.43 36.89
C GLU A 40 -23.84 -1.13 37.16
N LEU A 41 -24.09 -0.33 36.11
CA LEU A 41 -24.84 0.92 36.23
C LEU A 41 -26.34 0.67 36.51
N LYS A 42 -26.93 -0.37 35.90
CA LYS A 42 -28.31 -0.80 36.20
C LYS A 42 -28.44 -1.32 37.63
N GLU A 43 -27.46 -2.08 38.11
CA GLU A 43 -27.40 -2.55 39.50
C GLU A 43 -27.23 -1.42 40.51
N ALA A 44 -26.55 -0.32 40.11
CA ALA A 44 -26.48 0.92 40.87
C ALA A 44 -27.80 1.74 40.88
N GLY A 45 -28.85 1.25 40.21
CA GLY A 45 -30.19 1.84 40.23
C GLY A 45 -30.50 2.79 39.08
N LEU A 46 -29.66 2.88 38.05
CA LEU A 46 -29.95 3.69 36.87
C LEU A 46 -30.91 2.97 35.92
N SER A 47 -31.77 3.74 35.25
CA SER A 47 -32.57 3.21 34.14
C SER A 47 -31.69 2.79 32.97
N GLU A 48 -32.22 1.98 32.05
CA GLU A 48 -31.45 1.48 30.91
C GLU A 48 -30.94 2.60 29.99
N GLU A 49 -31.73 3.63 29.74
CA GLU A 49 -31.34 4.79 28.95
C GLU A 49 -30.30 5.67 29.67
N GLU A 50 -30.45 5.88 30.98
CA GLU A 50 -29.49 6.64 31.78
C GLU A 50 -28.15 5.90 31.90
N ALA A 51 -28.18 4.59 32.11
CA ALA A 51 -26.98 3.74 32.12
C ALA A 51 -26.25 3.81 30.77
N ALA A 52 -26.98 3.71 29.65
CA ALA A 52 -26.39 3.78 28.31
C ALA A 52 -25.76 5.16 28.00
N SER A 53 -26.46 6.25 28.32
CA SER A 53 -25.94 7.60 28.11
C SER A 53 -24.73 7.92 29.00
N THR A 54 -24.77 7.47 30.25
CA THR A 54 -23.65 7.59 31.21
C THR A 54 -22.44 6.78 30.73
N CYS A 55 -22.65 5.54 30.28
CA CYS A 55 -21.58 4.68 29.75
C CYS A 55 -20.88 5.32 28.53
N VAL A 56 -21.66 5.84 27.57
CA VAL A 56 -21.10 6.57 26.41
C VAL A 56 -20.34 7.82 26.85
N GLY A 57 -20.88 8.57 27.82
CA GLY A 57 -20.21 9.74 28.40
C GLY A 57 -18.85 9.40 29.03
N LEU A 58 -18.75 8.28 29.73
CA LEU A 58 -17.51 7.79 30.36
C LEU A 58 -16.46 7.32 29.35
N LEU A 59 -16.88 6.66 28.27
CA LEU A 59 -15.99 6.19 27.20
C LEU A 59 -15.47 7.34 26.32
N GLY A 60 -16.21 8.45 26.26
CA GLY A 60 -15.85 9.64 25.51
C GLY A 60 -16.14 9.51 24.01
N SER A 61 -15.39 10.24 23.17
CA SER A 61 -15.68 10.28 21.73
C SER A 61 -15.28 8.98 21.03
N ALA A 62 -16.19 8.41 20.23
CA ALA A 62 -15.95 7.19 19.44
C ALA A 62 -14.68 7.29 18.57
N LYS A 63 -14.41 8.47 18.00
CA LYS A 63 -13.22 8.74 17.18
C LYS A 63 -11.91 8.61 17.97
N LEU A 64 -11.89 9.08 19.22
CA LEU A 64 -10.72 9.02 20.08
C LEU A 64 -10.47 7.58 20.54
N VAL A 65 -11.52 6.87 20.95
CA VAL A 65 -11.44 5.44 21.32
C VAL A 65 -10.92 4.61 20.14
N ALA A 66 -11.53 4.76 18.96
CA ALA A 66 -11.08 4.07 17.76
C ALA A 66 -9.63 4.41 17.38
N GLY A 67 -9.20 5.67 17.56
CA GLY A 67 -7.83 6.10 17.33
C GLY A 67 -6.83 5.43 18.27
N ARG A 68 -7.13 5.33 19.57
CA ARG A 68 -6.26 4.68 20.57
C ARG A 68 -6.14 3.18 20.33
N ILE A 69 -7.26 2.53 20.02
CA ILE A 69 -7.28 1.12 19.66
C ILE A 69 -6.44 0.89 18.39
N TYR A 70 -6.61 1.75 17.37
CA TYR A 70 -5.75 1.67 16.19
C TYR A 70 -4.26 1.81 16.54
N GLU A 71 -3.87 2.77 17.39
CA GLU A 71 -2.48 2.95 17.80
C GLU A 71 -1.91 1.71 18.51
N ALA A 72 -2.72 1.01 19.31
CA ALA A 72 -2.33 -0.21 20.01
C ALA A 72 -2.11 -1.39 19.05
N HIS A 73 -2.97 -1.55 18.03
CA HIS A 73 -2.95 -2.71 17.13
C HIS A 73 -2.21 -2.48 15.80
N SER A 74 -1.88 -1.24 15.43
CA SER A 74 -1.32 -0.91 14.11
C SER A 74 0.20 -1.01 13.99
N GLN A 75 0.91 -1.30 15.08
CA GLN A 75 2.38 -1.43 15.07
C GLN A 75 2.81 -2.81 14.58
N GLY A 76 3.55 -2.84 13.47
CA GLY A 76 4.14 -4.08 12.99
C GLY A 76 5.38 -4.52 13.79
N SER A 77 5.62 -5.82 13.78
CA SER A 77 6.84 -6.38 14.39
C SER A 77 8.08 -6.05 13.56
N TRP A 78 9.27 -6.10 14.18
CA TRP A 78 10.54 -5.93 13.47
C TRP A 78 10.73 -6.94 12.33
N ARG A 79 10.23 -8.17 12.50
CA ARG A 79 10.20 -9.18 11.44
C ARG A 79 9.37 -8.73 10.24
N GLN A 80 8.19 -8.13 10.48
CA GLN A 80 7.36 -7.59 9.41
C GLN A 80 8.03 -6.40 8.72
N ALA A 81 8.65 -5.49 9.48
CA ALA A 81 9.37 -4.35 8.92
C ALA A 81 10.52 -4.79 8.01
N LEU A 82 11.31 -5.78 8.45
CA LEU A 82 12.40 -6.33 7.66
C LEU A 82 11.87 -6.99 6.37
N LEU A 83 10.88 -7.89 6.48
CA LEU A 83 10.30 -8.58 5.32
C LEU A 83 9.62 -7.62 4.34
N ALA A 84 9.00 -6.54 4.81
CA ALA A 84 8.38 -5.53 3.96
C ALA A 84 9.42 -4.70 3.18
N SER A 85 10.60 -4.52 3.77
CA SER A 85 11.70 -3.73 3.17
C SER A 85 12.52 -4.54 2.18
N MET A 86 12.54 -5.87 2.31
CA MET A 86 13.33 -6.79 1.48
C MET A 86 13.21 -6.58 -0.05
N PRO A 87 12.02 -6.41 -0.67
CA PRO A 87 11.99 -6.23 -2.12
C PRO A 87 12.71 -4.94 -2.56
N HIS A 88 12.64 -3.88 -1.76
CA HIS A 88 13.39 -2.66 -2.01
C HIS A 88 14.89 -2.89 -1.83
N LEU A 89 15.31 -3.60 -0.78
CA LEU A 89 16.72 -3.94 -0.56
C LEU A 89 17.29 -4.83 -1.68
N LEU A 90 16.51 -5.80 -2.18
CA LEU A 90 16.90 -6.65 -3.30
C LEU A 90 17.16 -5.81 -4.56
N PHE A 91 16.26 -4.89 -4.89
CA PHE A 91 16.46 -3.98 -6.02
C PHE A 91 17.61 -2.99 -5.78
N ALA A 92 17.80 -2.52 -4.54
CA ALA A 92 18.95 -1.70 -4.17
C ALA A 92 20.28 -2.42 -4.45
N LEU A 93 20.40 -3.68 -4.01
CA LEU A 93 21.57 -4.52 -4.28
C LEU A 93 21.73 -4.81 -5.78
N LEU A 94 20.63 -5.11 -6.47
CA LEU A 94 20.64 -5.40 -7.91
C LEU A 94 21.30 -4.28 -8.71
N PHE A 95 21.00 -3.03 -8.36
CA PHE A 95 21.58 -1.84 -8.98
C PHE A 95 22.96 -1.49 -8.46
N ALA A 96 23.18 -1.52 -7.14
CA ALA A 96 24.47 -1.19 -6.53
C ALA A 96 25.60 -2.13 -6.98
N LEU A 97 25.32 -3.42 -7.14
CA LEU A 97 26.29 -4.44 -7.53
C LEU A 97 26.33 -4.69 -9.04
N ASN A 98 25.54 -3.94 -9.82
CA ASN A 98 25.38 -4.15 -11.27
C ASN A 98 24.93 -5.57 -11.65
N TRP A 99 24.24 -6.28 -10.75
CA TRP A 99 23.73 -7.63 -11.02
C TRP A 99 22.62 -7.66 -12.08
N TRP A 100 21.99 -6.51 -12.33
CA TRP A 100 21.06 -6.33 -13.45
C TRP A 100 21.65 -6.71 -14.82
N ARG A 101 22.98 -6.79 -14.97
CA ARG A 101 23.66 -7.25 -16.18
C ARG A 101 23.40 -8.72 -16.50
N GLY A 102 23.29 -9.55 -15.47
CA GLY A 102 23.13 -11.00 -15.62
C GLY A 102 21.66 -11.36 -15.66
N ILE A 103 21.20 -11.94 -16.78
CA ILE A 103 19.82 -12.45 -16.89
C ILE A 103 19.50 -13.44 -15.75
N GLY A 104 20.51 -14.22 -15.31
CA GLY A 104 20.37 -15.14 -14.17
C GLY A 104 19.97 -14.44 -12.87
N TRP A 105 20.61 -13.31 -12.53
CA TRP A 105 20.27 -12.56 -11.32
C TRP A 105 18.90 -11.88 -11.39
N LEU A 106 18.51 -11.42 -12.59
CA LEU A 106 17.16 -10.91 -12.83
C LEU A 106 16.11 -12.00 -12.62
N LEU A 107 16.35 -13.21 -13.14
CA LEU A 107 15.46 -14.36 -12.96
C LEU A 107 15.38 -14.81 -11.49
N VAL A 108 16.52 -14.84 -10.78
CA VAL A 108 16.54 -15.15 -9.34
C VAL A 108 15.75 -14.12 -8.55
N THR A 109 15.95 -12.83 -8.82
CA THR A 109 15.21 -11.74 -8.14
C THR A 109 13.72 -11.84 -8.42
N LEU A 110 13.34 -12.12 -9.68
CA LEU A 110 11.96 -12.32 -10.09
C LEU A 110 11.33 -13.51 -9.37
N ALA A 111 12.00 -14.67 -9.35
CA ALA A 111 11.54 -15.87 -8.68
C ALA A 111 11.34 -15.64 -7.17
N LEU A 112 12.25 -14.91 -6.53
CA LEU A 112 12.13 -14.52 -5.12
C LEU A 112 10.93 -13.61 -4.89
N VAL A 113 10.74 -12.59 -5.72
CA VAL A 113 9.60 -11.65 -5.60
C VAL A 113 8.27 -12.37 -5.75
N LEU A 114 8.14 -13.21 -6.78
CA LEU A 114 6.92 -13.99 -7.02
C LEU A 114 6.70 -15.04 -5.92
N GLY A 115 7.75 -15.77 -5.52
CA GLY A 115 7.68 -16.77 -4.47
C GLY A 115 7.24 -16.19 -3.13
N MET A 116 7.79 -15.03 -2.74
CA MET A 116 7.39 -14.33 -1.52
C MET A 116 5.97 -13.75 -1.61
N ALA A 117 5.58 -13.24 -2.78
CA ALA A 117 4.22 -12.75 -3.00
C ALA A 117 3.20 -13.90 -2.86
N VAL A 118 3.44 -15.05 -3.49
CA VAL A 118 2.58 -16.24 -3.39
C VAL A 118 2.56 -16.79 -1.96
N TYR A 119 3.72 -16.90 -1.31
CA TYR A 119 3.83 -17.37 0.07
C TYR A 119 3.04 -16.49 1.04
N GLY A 120 3.16 -15.17 0.93
CA GLY A 120 2.40 -14.24 1.76
C GLY A 120 0.91 -14.28 1.44
N TRP A 121 0.54 -14.47 0.18
CA TRP A 121 -0.85 -14.59 -0.24
C TRP A 121 -1.54 -15.79 0.42
N TRP A 122 -0.86 -16.94 0.50
CA TRP A 122 -1.37 -18.15 1.15
C TRP A 122 -1.40 -18.05 2.69
N ARG A 123 -0.53 -17.24 3.30
CA ARG A 123 -0.41 -17.08 4.77
C ARG A 123 -1.35 -16.04 5.37
N GLY A 124 -2.49 -15.75 4.74
CA GLY A 124 -3.45 -14.78 5.25
C GLY A 124 -3.05 -13.31 5.02
N LYS A 125 -2.23 -13.06 3.98
CA LYS A 125 -1.90 -11.71 3.45
C LYS A 125 -1.29 -10.78 4.50
N PRO A 126 -0.21 -11.16 5.20
CA PRO A 126 0.39 -10.35 6.24
C PRO A 126 0.84 -8.97 5.74
N THR A 127 1.00 -8.00 6.64
CA THR A 127 1.35 -6.60 6.31
C THR A 127 2.62 -6.45 5.45
N TRP A 128 3.58 -7.36 5.59
CA TRP A 128 4.81 -7.33 4.79
C TRP A 128 4.61 -7.70 3.32
N LEU A 129 3.48 -8.30 2.94
CA LEU A 129 3.20 -8.75 1.57
C LEU A 129 3.04 -7.59 0.58
N PHE A 130 2.55 -6.44 1.01
CA PHE A 130 2.12 -5.36 0.10
C PHE A 130 3.26 -4.80 -0.78
N PRO A 131 4.46 -4.52 -0.25
CA PRO A 131 5.62 -4.21 -1.07
C PRO A 131 5.91 -5.28 -2.13
N TRP A 132 5.90 -6.57 -1.76
CA TRP A 132 6.16 -7.66 -2.71
C TRP A 132 5.12 -7.72 -3.83
N LEU A 133 3.85 -7.48 -3.52
CA LEU A 133 2.80 -7.39 -4.53
C LEU A 133 3.10 -6.27 -5.53
N GLY A 134 3.54 -5.10 -5.06
CA GLY A 134 3.92 -3.97 -5.92
C GLY A 134 5.00 -4.36 -6.92
N TYR A 135 6.07 -5.01 -6.46
CA TYR A 135 7.15 -5.48 -7.33
C TYR A 135 6.73 -6.65 -8.23
N SER A 136 5.82 -7.52 -7.79
CA SER A 136 5.30 -8.64 -8.58
C SER A 136 4.48 -8.21 -9.80
N LEU A 137 4.02 -6.95 -9.82
CA LEU A 137 3.30 -6.37 -10.96
C LEU A 137 4.23 -5.84 -12.06
N LEU A 138 5.51 -5.61 -11.78
CA LEU A 138 6.46 -5.10 -12.79
C LEU A 138 6.60 -6.03 -14.01
N PRO A 139 6.73 -7.37 -13.85
CA PRO A 139 6.76 -8.30 -14.97
C PRO A 139 5.44 -8.32 -15.75
N VAL A 140 4.32 -8.11 -15.07
CA VAL A 140 3.01 -7.98 -15.72
C VAL A 140 3.07 -6.75 -16.63
N VAL A 141 3.33 -5.55 -16.10
CA VAL A 141 3.44 -4.34 -16.93
C VAL A 141 4.45 -4.49 -18.07
N GLY A 142 5.63 -5.07 -17.80
CA GLY A 142 6.65 -5.34 -18.82
C GLY A 142 6.17 -6.26 -19.94
N ALA A 143 5.48 -7.36 -19.59
CA ALA A 143 4.87 -8.24 -20.58
C ALA A 143 3.80 -7.52 -21.42
N GLY A 144 2.97 -6.68 -20.79
CA GLY A 144 1.99 -5.85 -21.49
C GLY A 144 2.61 -4.90 -22.51
N LEU A 145 3.75 -4.28 -22.17
CA LEU A 145 4.50 -3.44 -23.10
C LEU A 145 5.12 -4.26 -24.25
N LEU A 146 5.65 -5.45 -23.97
CA LEU A 146 6.21 -6.35 -24.98
C LEU A 146 5.18 -6.82 -26.01
N LEU A 147 3.90 -6.92 -25.63
CA LEU A 147 2.82 -7.26 -26.57
C LEU A 147 2.66 -6.25 -27.70
N LEU A 148 3.03 -4.98 -27.50
CA LEU A 148 2.99 -3.95 -28.54
C LEU A 148 4.03 -4.20 -29.65
N TYR A 149 5.04 -5.01 -29.37
CA TYR A 149 6.14 -5.32 -30.28
C TYR A 149 6.01 -6.70 -30.93
N LEU A 150 4.95 -7.47 -30.63
CA LEU A 150 4.74 -8.77 -31.27
C LEU A 150 4.38 -8.59 -32.76
N PRO A 151 4.65 -9.60 -33.61
CA PRO A 151 4.17 -9.63 -34.98
C PRO A 151 2.63 -9.52 -35.04
N ARG A 152 2.11 -8.78 -36.04
CA ARG A 152 0.68 -8.41 -36.17
C ARG A 152 -0.32 -9.56 -35.96
N GLY A 153 0.01 -10.80 -36.35
CA GLY A 153 -0.92 -11.94 -36.25
C GLY A 153 -1.19 -12.42 -34.82
N TRP A 154 -0.14 -12.65 -34.03
CA TRP A 154 -0.26 -13.19 -32.66
C TRP A 154 -0.57 -12.10 -31.63
N SER A 155 -0.27 -10.84 -31.94
CA SER A 155 -0.48 -9.70 -31.05
C SER A 155 -1.94 -9.53 -30.64
N TRP A 156 -2.88 -9.60 -31.59
CA TRP A 156 -4.29 -9.36 -31.31
C TRP A 156 -4.88 -10.41 -30.37
N LEU A 157 -4.59 -11.69 -30.62
CA LEU A 157 -5.03 -12.78 -29.75
C LEU A 157 -4.43 -12.66 -28.35
N ALA A 158 -3.12 -12.39 -28.28
CA ALA A 158 -2.43 -12.21 -27.01
C ALA A 158 -2.96 -11.00 -26.23
N ILE A 159 -3.23 -9.88 -26.90
CA ILE A 159 -3.81 -8.67 -26.29
C ILE A 159 -5.22 -8.94 -25.74
N ILE A 160 -6.08 -9.60 -26.51
CA ILE A 160 -7.46 -9.91 -26.10
C ILE A 160 -7.50 -10.82 -24.88
N ILE A 161 -6.55 -11.76 -24.74
CA ILE A 161 -6.48 -12.66 -23.57
C ILE A 161 -5.78 -11.97 -22.40
N TYR A 162 -4.67 -11.30 -22.67
CA TYR A 162 -3.80 -10.74 -21.66
C TYR A 162 -4.42 -9.54 -20.93
N ILE A 163 -5.04 -8.60 -21.66
CA ILE A 163 -5.60 -7.38 -21.04
C ILE A 163 -6.67 -7.73 -20.00
N PRO A 164 -7.70 -8.55 -20.30
CA PRO A 164 -8.68 -8.94 -19.30
C PRO A 164 -8.07 -9.67 -18.11
N LEU A 165 -7.10 -10.57 -18.35
CA LEU A 165 -6.43 -11.31 -17.29
C LEU A 165 -5.62 -10.38 -16.36
N ALA A 166 -4.85 -9.46 -16.94
CA ALA A 166 -4.06 -8.47 -16.21
C ALA A 166 -4.96 -7.51 -15.43
N LEU A 167 -6.04 -7.03 -16.05
CA LEU A 167 -7.03 -6.17 -15.39
C LEU A 167 -7.73 -6.90 -14.24
N TRP A 168 -8.11 -8.16 -14.43
CA TRP A 168 -8.71 -8.98 -13.38
C TRP A 168 -7.75 -9.20 -12.21
N LEU A 169 -6.48 -9.51 -12.50
CA LEU A 169 -5.44 -9.65 -11.48
C LEU A 169 -5.23 -8.35 -10.70
N LEU A 170 -5.05 -7.23 -11.41
CA LEU A 170 -4.90 -5.90 -10.81
C LEU A 170 -6.11 -5.54 -9.94
N TYR A 171 -7.33 -5.74 -10.46
CA TYR A 171 -8.56 -5.48 -9.72
C TYR A 171 -8.65 -6.34 -8.46
N SER A 172 -8.34 -7.63 -8.54
CA SER A 172 -8.34 -8.55 -7.40
C SER A 172 -7.35 -8.10 -6.31
N ILE A 173 -6.11 -7.78 -6.69
CA ILE A 173 -5.07 -7.30 -5.77
C ILE A 173 -5.47 -5.96 -5.14
N VAL A 174 -5.96 -5.00 -5.94
CA VAL A 174 -6.35 -3.67 -5.46
C VAL A 174 -7.53 -3.75 -4.51
N VAL A 175 -8.62 -4.41 -4.88
CA VAL A 175 -9.82 -4.55 -4.03
C VAL A 175 -9.45 -5.24 -2.72
N GLN A 176 -8.64 -6.29 -2.77
CA GLN A 176 -8.24 -7.02 -1.59
C GLN A 176 -7.33 -6.20 -0.67
N THR A 177 -6.49 -5.34 -1.24
CA THR A 177 -5.62 -4.44 -0.47
C THR A 177 -6.43 -3.29 0.15
N ILE A 178 -7.35 -2.68 -0.62
CA ILE A 178 -8.22 -1.60 -0.15
C ILE A 178 -9.15 -2.10 0.97
N LYS A 179 -9.64 -3.34 0.88
CA LYS A 179 -10.44 -3.96 1.94
C LYS A 179 -9.70 -4.06 3.28
N ARG A 180 -8.36 -4.01 3.30
CA ARG A 180 -7.57 -4.04 4.53
C ARG A 180 -7.31 -2.63 5.08
N ASP A 181 -6.66 -1.78 4.29
CA ASP A 181 -6.48 -0.34 4.53
C ASP A 181 -5.93 0.25 3.23
N TRP A 182 -6.51 1.35 2.75
CA TRP A 182 -6.03 2.09 1.57
C TRP A 182 -4.54 2.49 1.70
N LEU A 183 -4.04 2.63 2.93
CA LEU A 183 -2.64 2.98 3.21
C LEU A 183 -1.68 1.87 2.75
N TYR A 184 -2.10 0.60 2.84
CA TYR A 184 -1.32 -0.53 2.31
C TYR A 184 -1.34 -0.57 0.78
N SER A 185 -2.41 -0.10 0.13
CA SER A 185 -2.43 0.10 -1.32
C SER A 185 -1.42 1.15 -1.75
N SER A 186 -1.32 2.24 -0.98
CA SER A 186 -0.32 3.28 -1.20
C SER A 186 1.10 2.73 -1.03
N LEU A 187 1.32 1.90 -0.01
CA LEU A 187 2.60 1.21 0.21
C LEU A 187 2.96 0.25 -0.94
N MET A 188 1.97 -0.46 -1.50
CA MET A 188 2.17 -1.36 -2.65
C MET A 188 2.57 -0.58 -3.90
N LEU A 189 1.96 0.58 -4.14
CA LEU A 189 2.21 1.44 -5.30
C LEU A 189 3.41 2.38 -5.11
N PHE A 190 3.95 2.42 -3.90
CA PHE A 190 5.05 3.28 -3.50
C PHE A 190 6.27 3.28 -4.44
N PRO A 191 6.77 2.14 -4.94
CA PRO A 191 7.92 2.15 -5.85
C PRO A 191 7.58 2.64 -7.27
N VAL A 192 6.30 2.68 -7.68
CA VAL A 192 5.89 2.91 -9.08
C VAL A 192 6.33 4.29 -9.61
N PRO A 193 6.05 5.43 -8.94
CA PRO A 193 6.50 6.74 -9.42
C PRO A 193 8.02 6.83 -9.57
N ILE A 194 8.76 6.17 -8.68
CA ILE A 194 10.23 6.19 -8.67
C ILE A 194 10.78 5.38 -9.84
N ILE A 195 10.19 4.21 -10.11
CA ILE A 195 10.54 3.38 -11.27
C ILE A 195 10.27 4.13 -12.58
N ILE A 196 9.10 4.78 -12.70
CA ILE A 196 8.77 5.59 -13.89
C ILE A 196 9.75 6.76 -14.02
N GLY A 197 10.07 7.46 -12.93
CA GLY A 197 11.03 8.56 -12.94
C GLY A 197 12.41 8.14 -13.45
N TRP A 198 12.94 7.03 -12.94
CA TRP A 198 14.22 6.48 -13.42
C TRP A 198 14.16 6.03 -14.86
N PHE A 199 13.05 5.38 -15.26
CA PHE A 199 12.83 4.95 -16.63
C PHE A 199 12.89 6.14 -17.60
N LEU A 200 12.17 7.22 -17.31
CA LEU A 200 12.22 8.46 -18.09
C LEU A 200 13.64 9.05 -18.14
N ALA A 201 14.36 9.09 -17.01
CA ALA A 201 15.72 9.60 -16.96
C ALA A 201 16.70 8.82 -17.86
N ILE A 202 16.49 7.50 -18.00
CA ILE A 202 17.28 6.62 -18.87
C ILE A 202 16.90 6.80 -20.34
N GLU A 203 15.61 6.93 -20.65
CA GLU A 203 15.03 6.79 -22.00
C GLU A 203 15.02 8.07 -22.85
N LEU A 204 15.40 9.24 -22.29
CA LEU A 204 15.50 10.53 -23.01
C LEU A 204 16.69 10.62 -23.99
N GLY A 205 16.75 9.65 -24.90
CA GLY A 205 17.62 9.46 -26.06
C GLY A 205 16.84 9.04 -27.31
N GLY A 206 15.65 9.62 -27.52
CA GLY A 206 15.02 9.79 -28.83
C GLY A 206 14.43 8.57 -29.58
N ARG A 207 14.79 7.33 -29.26
CA ARG A 207 14.17 6.14 -29.87
C ARG A 207 14.07 4.99 -28.86
N PHE A 208 12.86 4.61 -28.46
CA PHE A 208 12.58 3.29 -27.86
C PHE A 208 12.96 2.22 -28.92
N PRO A 209 13.77 1.17 -28.64
CA PRO A 209 14.34 0.71 -27.36
C PRO A 209 15.86 0.98 -27.22
N GLY A 210 16.33 2.17 -27.61
CA GLY A 210 17.72 2.60 -27.50
C GLY A 210 18.11 2.98 -26.08
N PHE A 211 18.18 2.01 -25.17
CA PHE A 211 18.70 2.24 -23.83
C PHE A 211 20.19 2.60 -23.91
N SER A 212 20.55 3.81 -23.48
CA SER A 212 21.97 4.16 -23.32
C SER A 212 22.54 3.36 -22.14
N THR A 213 23.21 2.25 -22.45
CA THR A 213 23.88 1.39 -21.46
C THR A 213 24.84 2.19 -20.60
N GLN A 214 25.58 3.14 -21.19
CA GLN A 214 26.48 4.05 -20.49
C GLN A 214 25.76 4.89 -19.42
N ARG A 215 24.59 5.43 -19.74
CA ARG A 215 23.78 6.20 -18.78
C ARG A 215 23.23 5.32 -17.68
N LEU A 216 22.80 4.11 -18.01
CA LEU A 216 22.33 3.15 -17.03
C LEU A 216 23.41 2.85 -15.98
N TYR A 217 24.69 2.72 -16.37
CA TYR A 217 25.80 2.58 -15.39
C TYR A 217 25.98 3.82 -14.52
N GLN A 218 25.91 5.03 -15.11
CA GLN A 218 26.07 6.27 -14.37
C GLN A 218 24.96 6.46 -13.33
N LEU A 219 23.73 6.07 -13.67
CA LEU A 219 22.56 6.21 -12.81
C LEU A 219 22.36 5.00 -11.86
N ALA A 220 23.01 3.86 -12.10
CA ALA A 220 22.83 2.63 -11.31
C ALA A 220 23.05 2.82 -9.80
N PRO A 221 24.12 3.47 -9.33
CA PRO A 221 24.29 3.74 -7.90
C PRO A 221 23.15 4.57 -7.30
N TRP A 222 22.65 5.56 -8.05
CA TRP A 222 21.56 6.44 -7.62
C TRP A 222 20.21 5.74 -7.60
N MET A 223 19.95 4.84 -8.57
CA MET A 223 18.80 3.94 -8.54
C MET A 223 18.86 3.04 -7.30
N GLY A 224 20.03 2.46 -7.02
CA GLY A 224 20.25 1.66 -5.82
C GLY A 224 19.95 2.44 -4.53
N LEU A 225 20.43 3.69 -4.45
CA LEU A 225 20.19 4.58 -3.32
C LEU A 225 18.70 4.94 -3.16
N SER A 226 17.97 5.17 -4.26
CA SER A 226 16.51 5.38 -4.22
C SER A 226 15.83 4.18 -3.56
N PHE A 227 16.10 2.98 -4.04
CA PHE A 227 15.48 1.77 -3.50
C PHE A 227 15.88 1.52 -2.04
N LEU A 228 17.11 1.81 -1.64
CA LEU A 228 17.53 1.75 -0.25
C LEU A 228 16.70 2.71 0.63
N ALA A 229 16.53 3.95 0.17
CA ALA A 229 15.71 4.95 0.86
C ALA A 229 14.24 4.53 0.97
N LEU A 230 13.68 3.91 -0.08
CA LEU A 230 12.32 3.34 -0.03
C LEU A 230 12.25 2.20 1.00
N GLY A 231 13.26 1.32 1.04
CA GLY A 231 13.34 0.23 2.03
C GLY A 231 13.33 0.75 3.47
N VAL A 232 14.15 1.76 3.78
CA VAL A 232 14.15 2.40 5.11
C VAL A 232 12.80 3.03 5.42
N SER A 233 12.18 3.69 4.43
CA SER A 233 10.87 4.34 4.59
C SER A 233 9.76 3.32 4.88
N VAL A 234 9.79 2.16 4.22
CA VAL A 234 8.88 1.05 4.49
C VAL A 234 9.10 0.45 5.88
N ALA A 235 10.35 0.27 6.31
CA ALA A 235 10.64 -0.19 7.67
C ALA A 235 10.05 0.76 8.73
N ILE A 236 10.25 2.07 8.55
CA ILE A 236 9.69 3.10 9.43
C ILE A 236 8.16 3.07 9.38
N PHE A 237 7.56 3.02 8.18
CA PHE A 237 6.11 2.94 7.99
C PHE A 237 5.47 1.81 8.78
N ILE A 238 6.07 0.61 8.78
CA ILE A 238 5.56 -0.56 9.51
C ILE A 238 5.67 -0.35 11.04
N ARG A 239 6.67 0.39 11.51
CA ARG A 239 6.93 0.63 12.93
C ARG A 239 6.12 1.79 13.52
N LEU A 240 5.65 2.71 12.69
CA LEU A 240 4.85 3.85 13.10
C LEU A 240 3.47 3.40 13.61
N ARG A 241 3.02 3.98 14.72
CA ARG A 241 1.68 3.77 15.30
C ARG A 241 0.66 4.76 14.76
N GLN A 242 1.09 5.99 14.53
CA GLN A 242 0.21 7.07 14.10
C GLN A 242 0.03 7.07 12.59
N ARG A 243 -1.22 7.11 12.15
CA ARG A 243 -1.57 7.06 10.72
C ARG A 243 -1.13 8.28 9.94
N TRP A 244 -1.21 9.48 10.51
CA TRP A 244 -0.72 10.70 9.85
C TRP A 244 0.79 10.60 9.59
N LEU A 245 1.56 10.09 10.55
CA LEU A 245 3.00 9.89 10.37
C LEU A 245 3.31 8.89 9.24
N LYS A 246 2.48 7.84 9.08
CA LYS A 246 2.61 6.90 7.96
C LYS A 246 2.36 7.57 6.60
N VAL A 247 1.40 8.49 6.52
CA VAL A 247 1.17 9.29 5.30
C VAL A 247 2.34 10.26 5.06
N ALA A 248 2.80 10.93 6.11
CA ALA A 248 3.90 11.87 6.05
C ALA A 248 5.20 11.19 5.57
N ILE A 249 5.54 10.01 6.10
CA ILE A 249 6.74 9.30 5.67
C ILE A 249 6.66 8.90 4.19
N LEU A 250 5.51 8.40 3.71
CA LEU A 250 5.33 8.07 2.29
C LEU A 250 5.47 9.30 1.39
N ALA A 251 4.84 10.42 1.77
CA ALA A 251 4.90 11.66 0.99
C ALA A 251 6.32 12.24 0.97
N VAL A 252 6.98 12.35 2.13
CA VAL A 252 8.33 12.92 2.24
C VAL A 252 9.36 12.05 1.53
N SER A 253 9.33 10.74 1.74
CA SER A 253 10.29 9.83 1.10
C SER A 253 10.06 9.70 -0.40
N GLY A 254 8.80 9.66 -0.86
CA GLY A 254 8.47 9.68 -2.29
C GLY A 254 8.92 10.98 -2.96
N PHE A 255 8.65 12.13 -2.34
CA PHE A 255 9.11 13.42 -2.85
C PHE A 255 10.64 13.50 -2.90
N LEU A 256 11.33 13.12 -1.82
CA LEU A 256 12.79 13.16 -1.74
C LEU A 256 13.45 12.28 -2.81
N THR A 257 12.92 11.07 -3.01
CA THR A 257 13.45 10.16 -4.02
C THR A 257 13.15 10.64 -5.45
N LEU A 258 11.98 11.24 -5.72
CA LEU A 258 11.70 11.90 -7.00
C LEU A 258 12.59 13.12 -7.25
N ALA A 259 12.81 13.96 -6.23
CA ALA A 259 13.73 15.09 -6.33
C ALA A 259 15.14 14.60 -6.69
N MET A 260 15.61 13.52 -6.06
CA MET A 260 16.89 12.91 -6.42
C MET A 260 16.91 12.40 -7.88
N VAL A 261 15.83 11.80 -8.37
CA VAL A 261 15.74 11.41 -9.79
C VAL A 261 15.91 12.65 -10.69
N ALA A 262 15.21 13.75 -10.39
CA ALA A 262 15.25 14.96 -11.18
C ALA A 262 16.64 15.62 -11.19
N THR A 263 17.33 15.67 -10.04
CA THR A 263 18.69 16.23 -9.96
C THR A 263 19.70 15.39 -10.73
N GLN A 264 19.58 14.05 -10.64
CA GLN A 264 20.50 13.13 -11.30
C GLN A 264 20.20 12.92 -12.78
N ALA A 265 19.01 13.29 -13.26
CA ALA A 265 18.65 13.24 -14.67
C ALA A 265 19.42 14.27 -15.54
N GLY A 266 20.20 15.17 -14.94
CA GLY A 266 21.07 16.11 -15.67
C GLY A 266 20.30 17.06 -16.58
N GLY A 267 19.14 17.55 -16.14
CA GLY A 267 18.30 18.50 -16.89
C GLY A 267 17.46 17.90 -18.02
N LYS A 268 17.49 16.57 -18.22
CA LYS A 268 16.67 15.90 -19.26
C LYS A 268 15.25 15.58 -18.81
N LEU A 269 15.03 15.46 -17.51
CA LEU A 269 13.69 15.36 -16.97
C LEU A 269 13.16 16.79 -16.85
N ASP A 270 12.32 17.19 -17.81
CA ASP A 270 11.74 18.53 -17.84
C ASP A 270 10.91 18.81 -16.57
N LEU A 271 10.81 20.07 -16.18
CA LEU A 271 10.03 20.51 -15.02
C LEU A 271 8.57 20.02 -15.14
N ALA A 272 8.00 20.03 -16.35
CA ALA A 272 6.67 19.50 -16.60
C ALA A 272 6.59 17.99 -16.27
N ALA A 273 7.56 17.18 -16.72
CA ALA A 273 7.60 15.76 -16.41
C ALA A 273 7.76 15.50 -14.91
N PHE A 274 8.56 16.31 -14.22
CA PHE A 274 8.71 16.24 -12.76
C PHE A 274 7.40 16.54 -12.02
N LEU A 275 6.70 17.62 -12.41
CA LEU A 275 5.41 17.98 -11.83
C LEU A 275 4.35 16.90 -12.10
N ILE A 276 4.33 16.31 -13.29
CA ILE A 276 3.45 15.18 -13.61
C ILE A 276 3.76 13.99 -12.70
N LEU A 277 5.03 13.64 -12.48
CA LEU A 277 5.41 12.55 -11.57
C LEU A 277 4.96 12.81 -10.12
N ILE A 278 5.03 14.05 -9.65
CA ILE A 278 4.51 14.43 -8.33
C ILE A 278 2.99 14.23 -8.28
N VAL A 279 2.26 14.71 -9.29
CA VAL A 279 0.80 14.52 -9.38
C VAL A 279 0.44 13.03 -9.44
N VAL A 280 1.18 12.24 -10.21
CA VAL A 280 1.00 10.78 -10.28
C VAL A 280 1.26 10.14 -8.92
N MET A 281 2.33 10.51 -8.21
CA MET A 281 2.64 9.99 -6.88
C MET A 281 1.50 10.27 -5.88
N PHE A 282 1.06 11.53 -5.77
CA PHE A 282 -0.05 11.89 -4.89
C PHE A 282 -1.37 11.24 -5.32
N GLY A 283 -1.62 11.13 -6.63
CA GLY A 283 -2.77 10.42 -7.18
C GLY A 283 -2.78 8.94 -6.80
N LEU A 284 -1.64 8.25 -6.87
CA LEU A 284 -1.51 6.84 -6.48
C LEU A 284 -1.63 6.65 -4.96
N PHE A 285 -1.20 7.62 -4.14
CA PHE A 285 -1.34 7.52 -2.68
C PHE A 285 -2.75 7.88 -2.19
N LEU A 286 -3.45 8.81 -2.86
CA LEU A 286 -4.76 9.29 -2.42
C LEU A 286 -5.93 8.59 -3.11
N SER A 287 -5.75 8.05 -4.32
CA SER A 287 -6.81 7.31 -5.02
C SER A 287 -7.37 6.13 -4.23
N PRO A 288 -6.56 5.32 -3.50
CA PRO A 288 -7.11 4.23 -2.71
C PRO A 288 -8.03 4.73 -1.60
N ALA A 289 -7.78 5.92 -1.04
CA ALA A 289 -8.64 6.53 0.00
C ALA A 289 -10.00 6.95 -0.56
N LEU A 290 -10.02 7.49 -1.79
CA LEU A 290 -11.27 7.86 -2.47
C LEU A 290 -12.11 6.62 -2.81
N VAL A 291 -11.44 5.54 -3.25
CA VAL A 291 -12.10 4.27 -3.58
C VAL A 291 -12.61 3.55 -2.34
N GLU A 292 -11.84 3.53 -1.24
CA GLU A 292 -12.26 2.97 0.06
C GLU A 292 -13.59 3.59 0.51
N ARG A 293 -13.71 4.94 0.43
CA ARG A 293 -14.93 5.66 0.80
C ARG A 293 -16.14 5.18 0.00
N LYS A 294 -15.98 4.89 -1.30
CA LYS A 294 -17.05 4.41 -2.17
C LYS A 294 -17.43 2.95 -1.90
N ILE A 295 -16.45 2.08 -1.64
CA ILE A 295 -16.68 0.65 -1.36
C ILE A 295 -17.39 0.46 -0.01
N ARG A 296 -16.94 1.14 1.06
CA ARG A 296 -17.64 1.09 2.36
C ARG A 296 -19.08 1.61 2.25
N HIS A 297 -19.33 2.61 1.40
CA HIS A 297 -20.69 3.15 1.21
C HIS A 297 -21.61 2.18 0.46
N HIS A 298 -21.08 1.38 -0.47
CA HIS A 298 -21.84 0.34 -1.19
C HIS A 298 -22.15 -0.89 -0.32
N TYR A 299 -21.23 -1.28 0.56
CA TYR A 299 -21.48 -2.38 1.50
C TYR A 299 -22.52 -2.02 2.58
N LYS A 300 -22.82 -0.72 2.73
CA LYS A 300 -23.79 -0.16 3.68
C LYS A 300 -25.20 0.02 3.12
N GLN A 301 -25.44 -0.22 1.82
CA GLN A 301 -26.80 -0.41 1.35
C GLN A 301 -27.13 -1.90 1.51
N PRO A 302 -28.01 -2.28 2.45
CA PRO A 302 -28.60 -3.60 2.35
C PRO A 302 -29.33 -3.65 1.01
N LEU A 303 -29.25 -4.81 0.35
CA LEU A 303 -30.20 -5.17 -0.70
C LEU A 303 -31.60 -4.81 -0.20
N ALA A 304 -32.19 -3.78 -0.81
CA ALA A 304 -33.61 -3.49 -0.70
C ALA A 304 -34.41 -4.61 -1.38
#